data_AF-A0A1I9YQU9-F1
#
_entry.id   AF-A0A1I9YQU9-F1
#
_cell.length_a   1.000
_cell.length_b   1.000
_cell.length_c   1.000
_cell.angle_alpha   90.00
_cell.angle_beta   90.00
_cell.angle_gamma   90.00
#
_symmetry.space_group_name_H-M   'P 1'
#
loop_
_entity.id
_entity.type
_entity.pdbx_description
1 polymer ?
#
loop_
_entity_poly.entity_id
_entity_poly.type
_entity_poly.pdbx_seq_one_letter_code
_entity_poly.pdbx_strand_id
1 'polypeptide(L)'
;MSAPTRPPMVRVEPLGHRFEAPDSLTILEAAAFANLRLPRSCRNGTCRTCLCRMTSGRVRYAIEWPGVSREEKADGYILPCVAIAETDVVIEVPDAVVIPAR
;
A
#
# COMPACT_ATOMS: atom_id res chain seq x y z
N MET A 1 18.76 18.74 7.76
CA MET A 1 17.54 19.58 7.80
C MET A 1 16.35 18.65 7.61
N SER A 2 15.94 17.97 8.68
CA SER A 2 14.91 16.93 8.61
C SER A 2 13.57 17.57 8.93
N ALA A 3 12.74 17.80 7.91
CA ALA A 3 11.38 18.28 8.11
C ALA A 3 10.59 17.25 8.96
N PRO A 4 9.72 17.69 9.88
CA PRO A 4 8.75 16.80 10.51
C PRO A 4 7.66 16.51 9.48
N THR A 5 7.96 15.66 8.50
CA THR A 5 7.01 15.29 7.46
C THR A 5 6.07 14.26 8.09
N ARG A 6 4.84 14.69 8.39
CA ARG A 6 3.76 13.80 8.83
C ARG A 6 3.74 12.55 7.95
N PRO A 7 3.55 11.34 8.52
CA PRO A 7 3.45 10.14 7.70
C PRO A 7 2.29 10.28 6.72
N PRO A 8 2.49 9.93 5.44
CA PRO A 8 1.42 9.97 4.46
C PRO A 8 0.28 9.05 4.86
N MET A 9 -0.94 9.45 4.51
CA MET A 9 -2.16 8.71 4.85
C MET A 9 -2.61 7.86 3.67
N VAL A 10 -2.82 6.57 3.92
CA VAL A 10 -3.36 5.64 2.93
C VAL A 10 -4.84 5.41 3.20
N ARG A 11 -5.69 5.58 2.18
CA ARG A 11 -7.11 5.25 2.20
C ARG A 11 -7.38 4.00 1.39
N VAL A 12 -8.15 3.07 1.96
CA VAL A 12 -8.54 1.81 1.31
C VAL A 12 -10.01 1.88 0.93
N GLU A 13 -10.31 1.80 -0.36
CA GLU A 13 -11.66 1.75 -0.91
C GLU A 13 -12.01 0.32 -1.35
N PRO A 14 -13.29 -0.10 -1.31
CA PRO A 14 -14.47 0.65 -0.84
C PRO A 14 -14.63 0.63 0.69
N LEU A 15 -13.68 0.02 1.41
CA LEU A 15 -13.73 -0.13 2.85
C LEU A 15 -13.81 1.22 3.61
N GLY A 16 -13.32 2.31 3.00
CA GLY A 16 -13.32 3.67 3.53
C GLY A 16 -12.33 3.92 4.68
N HIS A 17 -11.60 2.89 5.10
CA HIS A 17 -10.64 2.94 6.19
C HIS A 17 -9.37 3.70 5.79
N ARG A 18 -8.77 4.40 6.76
CA ARG A 18 -7.55 5.20 6.58
C ARG A 18 -6.53 4.86 7.65
N PHE A 19 -5.26 4.84 7.27
CA PHE A 19 -4.15 4.58 8.18
C PHE A 19 -2.91 5.38 7.78
N GLU A 20 -2.03 5.61 8.75
CA GLU A 20 -0.74 6.27 8.53
C GLU A 20 0.28 5.26 8.01
N ALA A 21 0.97 5.62 6.93
CA ALA A 21 1.99 4.80 6.29
C ALA A 21 3.33 5.55 6.31
N PRO A 22 4.14 5.43 7.39
CA PRO A 22 5.45 6.05 7.44
C PRO A 22 6.38 5.46 6.38
N ASP A 23 7.42 6.21 6.01
CA ASP A 23 8.42 5.80 5.02
C ASP A 23 9.29 4.60 5.44
N SER A 24 9.22 4.23 6.72
CA SER A 24 9.84 3.06 7.32
C SER A 24 9.06 1.77 7.14
N LEU A 25 7.78 1.85 6.74
CA LEU A 25 6.89 0.70 6.58
C LEU A 25 6.33 0.64 5.17
N THR A 26 6.12 -0.57 4.68
CA THR A 26 5.32 -0.78 3.47
C THR A 26 3.84 -0.51 3.75
N ILE A 27 3.08 -0.21 2.70
CA ILE A 27 1.62 -0.03 2.80
C ILE A 27 0.96 -1.25 3.45
N LEU A 28 1.45 -2.46 3.14
CA LEU A 28 0.95 -3.70 3.73
C LEU A 28 1.23 -3.80 5.23
N GLU A 29 2.40 -3.39 5.69
CA GLU A 29 2.76 -3.40 7.11
C GLU A 29 1.98 -2.35 7.88
N ALA A 30 1.92 -1.12 7.35
CA ALA A 30 1.14 -0.03 7.91
C ALA A 30 -0.36 -0.41 8.03
N ALA A 31 -0.92 -1.06 7.01
CA ALA A 31 -2.28 -1.61 7.09
C ALA A 31 -2.41 -2.61 8.25
N ALA A 32 -1.46 -3.55 8.38
CA ALA A 32 -1.49 -4.55 9.44
C ALA A 32 -1.45 -3.93 10.85
N PHE A 33 -0.65 -2.87 11.05
CA PHE A 33 -0.63 -2.11 12.31
C PHE A 33 -1.95 -1.39 12.59
N ALA A 34 -2.65 -0.96 11.55
CA ALA A 34 -3.98 -0.37 11.64
C ALA A 34 -5.11 -1.40 11.73
N ASN A 35 -4.80 -2.67 12.02
CA ASN A 35 -5.75 -3.78 12.05
C ASN A 35 -6.48 -4.01 10.72
N LEU A 36 -5.85 -3.66 9.61
CA LEU A 36 -6.32 -3.91 8.25
C LEU A 36 -5.49 -4.99 7.60
N ARG A 37 -6.15 -6.00 7.04
CA ARG A 37 -5.49 -7.06 6.29
C ARG A 37 -5.80 -6.92 4.81
N LEU A 38 -4.78 -6.57 4.05
CA LEU A 38 -4.79 -6.62 2.60
C LEU A 38 -4.48 -8.05 2.11
N PRO A 39 -4.97 -8.46 0.92
CA PRO A 39 -4.63 -9.73 0.31
C PRO A 39 -3.11 -9.82 0.12
N ARG A 40 -2.50 -10.90 0.61
CA ARG A 40 -1.05 -11.11 0.56
C ARG A 40 -0.71 -12.59 0.52
N SER A 41 0.37 -12.94 -0.19
CA SER A 41 0.93 -14.29 -0.21
C SER A 41 2.46 -14.26 0.01
N CYS A 42 3.27 -13.95 -1.01
CA CYS A 42 4.74 -14.02 -0.91
C CYS A 42 5.42 -12.89 -0.11
N ARG A 43 4.78 -11.71 -0.02
CA ARG A 43 5.34 -10.48 0.60
C ARG A 43 6.69 -10.01 0.01
N ASN A 44 7.08 -10.48 -1.17
CA ASN A 44 8.33 -10.11 -1.84
C ASN A 44 8.09 -9.51 -3.24
N GLY A 45 6.85 -9.12 -3.56
CA GLY A 45 6.52 -8.46 -4.82
C GLY A 45 6.48 -9.36 -6.06
N THR A 46 6.45 -10.69 -5.92
CA THR A 46 6.48 -11.64 -7.06
C THR A 46 5.15 -12.36 -7.32
N CYS A 47 4.36 -12.67 -6.28
CA CYS A 47 3.12 -13.47 -6.43
C CYS A 47 1.92 -12.70 -7.01
N ARG A 48 1.99 -11.36 -7.08
CA ARG A 48 0.88 -10.47 -7.47
C ARG A 48 -0.44 -10.60 -6.69
N THR A 49 -0.53 -11.42 -5.64
CA THR A 49 -1.74 -11.54 -4.80
C THR A 49 -2.18 -10.22 -4.17
N CYS A 50 -1.23 -9.34 -3.85
CA CYS A 50 -1.51 -8.04 -3.26
C CYS A 50 -1.76 -6.94 -4.30
N LEU A 51 -1.71 -7.24 -5.60
CA LEU A 51 -1.85 -6.24 -6.66
C LEU A 51 -3.18 -5.49 -6.49
N CYS A 52 -3.10 -4.18 -6.38
CA CYS A 52 -4.26 -3.31 -6.26
C CYS A 52 -4.09 -2.06 -7.11
N ARG A 53 -5.19 -1.35 -7.35
CA ARG A 53 -5.16 -0.11 -8.11
C ARG A 53 -5.05 1.08 -7.16
N MET A 54 -4.10 1.96 -7.42
CA MET A 54 -3.96 3.26 -6.81
C MET A 54 -4.70 4.29 -7.66
N THR A 55 -5.70 4.95 -7.08
CA THR A 55 -6.49 5.98 -7.75
C THR A 55 -5.93 7.38 -7.54
N SER A 56 -5.11 7.57 -6.50
CA SER A 56 -4.48 8.86 -6.20
C SER A 56 -3.21 8.67 -5.37
N GLY A 57 -2.27 9.60 -5.51
CA GLY A 57 -1.04 9.67 -4.73
C GLY A 57 0.20 9.17 -5.46
N ARG A 58 1.31 9.04 -4.72
CA ARG A 58 2.58 8.49 -5.19
C ARG A 58 3.15 7.50 -4.19
N VAL A 59 3.73 6.44 -4.74
CA VAL A 59 4.42 5.40 -3.99
C VAL A 59 5.77 5.13 -4.62
N ARG A 60 6.75 4.80 -3.78
CA ARG A 60 8.03 4.23 -4.21
C ARG A 60 8.06 2.75 -3.85
N TYR A 61 8.90 1.98 -4.54
CA TYR A 61 9.08 0.56 -4.25
C TYR A 61 10.34 0.34 -3.42
N ALA A 62 10.26 -0.52 -2.40
CA ALA A 62 11.40 -0.95 -1.59
C ALA A 62 12.33 -1.91 -2.35
N ILE A 63 11.88 -2.45 -3.49
CA ILE A 63 12.63 -3.35 -4.35
C ILE A 63 12.80 -2.74 -5.74
N GLU A 64 13.91 -3.05 -6.40
CA GLU A 64 14.25 -2.52 -7.73
C GLU A 64 13.32 -3.08 -8.83
N TRP A 65 12.89 -4.33 -8.68
CA TRP A 65 12.09 -5.06 -9.68
C TRP A 65 10.80 -5.61 -9.08
N PRO A 66 9.78 -4.76 -8.82
CA PRO A 66 8.45 -5.27 -8.50
C PRO A 66 7.89 -6.03 -9.70
N GLY A 67 7.16 -7.13 -9.46
CA GLY A 67 6.46 -7.90 -10.50
C GLY A 67 5.25 -7.18 -11.10
N VAL A 68 5.37 -5.86 -11.32
CA VAL A 68 4.42 -4.97 -11.96
C VAL A 68 5.09 -4.38 -13.20
N SER A 69 4.49 -4.60 -14.36
CA SER A 69 4.94 -4.06 -15.64
C SER A 69 4.85 -2.54 -15.68
N ARG A 70 5.52 -1.92 -16.65
CA ARG A 70 5.45 -0.45 -16.83
C ARG A 70 4.04 0.01 -17.18
N GLU A 71 3.31 -0.73 -18.01
CA GLU A 71 1.91 -0.41 -18.34
C GLU A 71 1.03 -0.46 -17.10
N GLU A 72 1.14 -1.52 -16.29
CA GLU A 72 0.38 -1.66 -15.05
C GLU A 72 0.65 -0.48 -14.10
N LYS A 73 1.90 -0.04 -13.95
CA LYS A 73 2.22 1.17 -13.16
C LYS A 73 1.56 2.42 -13.73
N ALA A 74 1.49 2.54 -15.07
CA ALA A 74 0.83 3.66 -15.74
C ALA A 74 -0.70 3.64 -15.56
N ASP A 75 -1.31 2.45 -15.51
CA ASP A 75 -2.73 2.24 -15.21
C ASP A 75 -3.08 2.43 -13.71
N GLY A 76 -2.04 2.66 -12.89
CA GLY A 76 -2.15 2.88 -11.45
C GLY A 76 -2.05 1.61 -10.61
N TYR A 77 -1.70 0.45 -11.17
CA TYR A 77 -1.52 -0.76 -10.38
C TYR A 77 -0.22 -0.73 -9.57
N ILE A 78 -0.32 -1.16 -8.31
CA ILE A 78 0.78 -1.19 -7.35
C ILE A 78 0.79 -2.48 -6.53
N LEU A 79 1.95 -2.81 -5.96
CA LEU A 79 2.11 -3.91 -4.99
C LEU A 79 2.34 -3.34 -3.58
N PRO A 80 1.29 -3.21 -2.74
CA PRO A 80 1.38 -2.64 -1.40
C PRO A 80 2.30 -3.42 -0.46
N CYS A 81 2.64 -4.68 -0.78
CA CYS A 81 3.60 -5.48 0.00
C CYS A 81 5.04 -4.98 -0.08
N VAL A 82 5.38 -4.21 -1.11
CA VAL A 82 6.72 -3.64 -1.34
C VAL A 82 6.65 -2.16 -1.72
N ALA A 83 5.46 -1.57 -1.72
CA ALA A 83 5.26 -0.15 -1.96
C ALA A 83 5.26 0.61 -0.64
N ILE A 84 5.94 1.76 -0.64
CA ILE A 84 6.04 2.70 0.44
C ILE A 84 5.37 3.99 -0.04
N ALA A 85 4.44 4.51 0.74
CA ALA A 85 3.75 5.74 0.40
C ALA A 85 4.70 6.95 0.53
N GLU A 86 4.75 7.78 -0.52
CA GLU A 86 5.50 9.05 -0.48
C GLU A 86 4.56 10.24 -0.21
N THR A 87 3.29 10.10 -0.58
CA THR A 87 2.24 11.09 -0.36
C THR A 87 0.97 10.39 0.14
N ASP A 88 -0.05 11.17 0.47
CA ASP A 88 -1.38 10.61 0.70
C ASP A 88 -1.84 9.82 -0.53
N VAL A 89 -2.24 8.58 -0.29
CA VAL A 89 -2.50 7.58 -1.34
C VAL A 89 -3.88 6.99 -1.15
N VAL A 90 -4.60 6.76 -2.24
CA VAL A 90 -5.89 6.08 -2.25
C VAL A 90 -5.74 4.80 -3.07
N ILE A 91 -6.05 3.66 -2.46
CA ILE A 91 -5.98 2.35 -3.10
C ILE A 91 -7.34 1.66 -3.07
N GLU A 92 -7.67 0.98 -4.15
CA GLU A 92 -8.86 0.15 -4.29
C GLU A 92 -8.49 -1.30 -4.00
N VAL A 93 -8.95 -1.80 -2.87
CA VAL A 93 -8.72 -3.17 -2.40
C VAL A 93 -10.05 -3.73 -1.89
N PRO A 94 -10.90 -4.28 -2.79
CA PRO A 94 -12.19 -4.86 -2.41
C PRO A 94 -12.07 -6.04 -1.45
N ASP A 95 -10.97 -6.80 -1.53
CA ASP A 95 -10.69 -7.95 -0.66
C ASP A 95 -10.03 -7.57 0.68
N ALA A 96 -9.90 -6.27 0.99
CA ALA A 96 -9.36 -5.83 2.27
C ALA A 96 -10.37 -6.09 3.40
N VAL A 97 -9.88 -6.61 4.52
CA VAL A 97 -10.72 -6.90 5.69
C VAL A 97 -10.17 -6.23 6.94
N VAL A 98 -11.07 -5.69 7.77
CA VAL A 98 -10.73 -5.20 9.11
C VAL A 98 -10.66 -6.40 10.04
N ILE A 99 -9.55 -6.52 10.77
CA ILE A 99 -9.41 -7.52 11.81
C ILE A 99 -9.83 -6.86 13.13
N PRO A 100 -10.83 -7.39 13.85
CA PRO A 100 -11.14 -6.89 15.18
C PRO A 100 -9.95 -7.14 16.12
N ALA A 101 -9.53 -6.11 16.85
CA ALA A 101 -8.57 -6.27 17.95
C ALA A 101 -9.21 -7.20 19.00
N ARG A 102 -8.57 -8.36 19.22
CA ARG A 102 -9.05 -9.39 20.14
C ARG A 102 -8.85 -8.99 21.60
#